data_AF-A0A971WUG1-F1
#
_entry.id   AF-A0A971WUG1-F1
#
_cell.length_a   1.000
_cell.length_b   1.000
_cell.length_c   1.000
_cell.angle_alpha   90.00
_cell.angle_beta   90.00
_cell.angle_gamma   90.00
#
_symmetry.space_group_name_H-M   'P 1'
#
loop_
_entity.id
_entity.type
_entity.pdbx_description
1 polymer ?
#
loop_
_entity_poly.entity_id
_entity_poly.type
_entity_poly.pdbx_seq_one_letter_code
_entity_poly.pdbx_strand_id
1 'polypeptide(L)'
;MHGLEKSISELVPMIEIFRIFVQQANLIYELPVMLLVVLTGITTFFIDGGQMKAKNLNRERMWARTIGLIYIVGGISLRLLLIVLSRYFSL
;
A
#
# COMPACT_ATOMS: atom_id res chain seq x y z
N MET A 1 29.82 -24.51 -14.85
CA MET A 1 30.05 -23.60 -13.70
C MET A 1 29.91 -22.12 -14.05
N HIS A 2 30.25 -21.65 -15.26
CA HIS A 2 30.08 -20.24 -15.66
C HIS A 2 28.64 -19.67 -15.69
N GLY A 3 27.61 -20.49 -15.90
CA GLY A 3 26.23 -19.99 -15.93
C GLY A 3 25.68 -19.59 -14.56
N LEU A 4 26.09 -20.28 -13.49
CA LEU A 4 25.60 -20.04 -12.13
C LEU A 4 26.22 -18.77 -11.53
N GLU A 5 27.52 -18.57 -11.70
CA GLU A 5 28.22 -17.36 -11.24
C GLU A 5 27.69 -16.10 -11.93
N LYS A 6 27.37 -16.19 -13.23
CA LYS A 6 26.78 -15.08 -13.97
C LYS A 6 25.38 -14.74 -13.46
N SER A 7 24.53 -15.75 -13.22
CA SER A 7 23.20 -15.54 -12.64
C SER A 7 23.27 -14.95 -11.23
N ILE A 8 24.22 -15.38 -10.39
CA ILE A 8 24.42 -14.85 -9.04
C ILE A 8 24.91 -13.39 -9.10
N SER A 9 25.82 -13.08 -10.03
CA SER A 9 26.36 -11.71 -10.19
C SER A 9 25.29 -10.69 -10.60
N GLU A 10 24.24 -11.12 -11.30
CA GLU A 10 23.10 -10.28 -11.69
C GLU A 10 22.01 -10.22 -10.60
N LEU A 11 21.85 -11.28 -9.79
CA LEU A 11 20.84 -11.32 -8.71
C LEU A 11 21.19 -10.45 -7.52
N VAL A 12 22.46 -10.41 -7.12
CA VAL A 12 22.94 -9.62 -5.97
C VAL A 12 22.58 -8.13 -6.07
N PRO A 13 22.89 -7.41 -7.17
CA PRO A 13 22.53 -6.00 -7.28
C PRO A 13 21.01 -5.77 -7.33
N MET A 14 20.25 -6.71 -7.91
CA MET A 14 18.79 -6.61 -7.95
C MET A 14 18.18 -6.68 -6.54
N ILE A 15 18.67 -7.58 -5.70
CA ILE A 15 18.23 -7.70 -4.30
C ILE A 15 18.55 -6.44 -3.51
N GLU A 16 19.73 -5.85 -3.71
CA GLU A 16 20.13 -4.63 -3.00
C GLU A 16 19.28 -3.42 -3.42
N ILE A 17 18.99 -3.27 -4.71
CA ILE A 17 18.08 -2.22 -5.20
C ILE A 17 16.69 -2.39 -4.59
N PHE A 18 16.19 -3.62 -4.55
CA PHE A 18 14.88 -3.92 -3.96
C PHE A 18 14.85 -3.62 -2.45
N ARG A 19 15.92 -3.96 -1.73
CA ARG A 19 16.09 -3.64 -0.31
C ARG A 19 16.04 -2.13 -0.06
N ILE A 20 16.80 -1.35 -0.84
CA ILE A 20 16.80 0.12 -0.74
C ILE A 20 15.39 0.67 -1.00
N PHE A 21 14.71 0.16 -2.03
CA PHE A 21 13.34 0.56 -2.33
C PHE A 21 12.38 0.30 -1.16
N VAL A 22 12.43 -0.89 -0.55
CA VAL A 22 11.59 -1.23 0.61
C VAL A 22 11.88 -0.30 1.80
N GLN A 23 13.14 0.02 2.06
CA GLN A 23 13.52 0.94 3.15
C GLN A 23 12.96 2.34 2.90
N GLN A 24 13.10 2.88 1.69
CA GLN A 24 12.56 4.20 1.34
C GLN A 24 11.04 4.22 1.39
N ALA A 25 10.37 3.17 0.88
CA ALA A 25 8.92 3.04 0.96
C ALA A 25 8.43 2.99 2.41
N ASN A 26 9.15 2.31 3.31
CA ASN A 26 8.81 2.23 4.73
C ASN A 26 8.97 3.58 5.46
N LEU A 27 9.95 4.40 5.06
CA LEU A 27 10.16 5.77 5.60
C LEU A 27 9.09 6.75 5.11
N ILE A 28 8.70 6.67 3.84
CA ILE A 28 7.66 7.54 3.30
C ILE A 28 6.29 7.12 3.82
N TYR A 29 6.02 5.82 3.86
CA TYR A 29 4.75 5.25 4.28
C TYR A 29 4.72 4.93 5.78
N GLU A 30 5.12 5.92 6.58
CA GLU A 30 5.04 5.85 8.03
C GLU A 30 3.60 5.96 8.55
N LEU A 31 3.43 5.79 9.86
CA LEU A 31 2.12 5.83 10.52
C LEU A 31 1.27 7.06 10.13
N PRO A 32 1.81 8.30 10.03
CA PRO A 32 1.00 9.46 9.63
C PRO A 32 0.42 9.33 8.22
N VAL A 33 1.21 8.84 7.26
CA VAL A 33 0.75 8.67 5.86
C VAL A 33 -0.28 7.55 5.78
N MET A 34 -0.06 6.44 6.48
CA MET A 34 -1.07 5.38 6.59
C MET A 34 -2.38 5.91 7.17
N LEU A 35 -2.33 6.70 8.26
CA LEU A 35 -3.52 7.30 8.86
C LEU A 35 -4.24 8.23 7.88
N LEU A 36 -3.51 9.07 7.12
CA LEU A 36 -4.11 9.91 6.09
C LEU A 36 -4.84 9.08 5.04
N VAL A 37 -4.22 8.02 4.52
CA VAL A 37 -4.84 7.12 3.53
C VAL A 37 -6.10 6.45 4.09
N VAL A 38 -6.05 5.97 5.33
CA VAL A 38 -7.21 5.35 6.00
C VAL A 38 -8.32 6.38 6.23
N LEU A 39 -7.98 7.58 6.69
CA LEU A 39 -8.95 8.66 6.88
C LEU A 39 -9.62 9.07 5.57
N THR A 40 -8.87 9.19 4.48
CA THR A 40 -9.44 9.39 3.14
C THR A 40 -10.40 8.26 2.77
N GLY A 41 -10.04 7.01 3.06
CA GLY A 41 -10.94 5.89 2.84
C GLY A 41 -12.24 5.96 3.65
N ILE A 42 -12.14 6.36 4.93
CA ILE A 42 -13.30 6.57 5.82
C ILE A 42 -14.19 7.70 5.29
N THR A 43 -13.62 8.84 4.92
CA THR A 43 -14.41 9.97 4.41
C THR A 43 -15.09 9.61 3.09
N THR A 44 -14.40 8.97 2.14
CA THR A 44 -15.04 8.51 0.90
C THR A 44 -16.14 7.48 1.15
N PHE A 45 -15.93 6.55 2.09
CA PHE A 45 -16.93 5.53 2.40
C PHE A 45 -18.22 6.12 3.00
N PHE A 46 -18.07 6.99 4.01
CA PHE A 46 -19.18 7.49 4.81
C PHE A 46 -19.74 8.82 4.30
N ILE A 47 -18.87 9.79 3.99
CA ILE A 47 -19.27 11.14 3.55
C ILE A 47 -19.71 11.08 2.09
N ASP A 48 -18.82 10.70 1.17
CA ASP A 48 -19.17 10.69 -0.27
C ASP A 48 -20.28 9.67 -0.54
N GLY A 49 -20.16 8.45 0.02
CA GLY A 49 -21.21 7.45 -0.05
C GLY A 49 -22.55 7.90 0.57
N GLY A 50 -22.52 8.75 1.61
CA GLY A 50 -23.71 9.35 2.22
C GLY A 50 -24.34 10.42 1.33
N GLN A 51 -23.53 11.30 0.74
CA GLN A 51 -23.98 12.34 -0.19
C GLN A 51 -24.60 11.73 -1.46
N MET A 52 -24.01 10.66 -2.01
CA MET A 52 -24.57 9.95 -3.16
C MET A 52 -25.92 9.30 -2.81
N LYS A 53 -26.09 8.79 -1.58
CA LYS A 53 -27.40 8.31 -1.10
C LYS A 53 -28.45 9.43 -1.11
N ALA A 54 -28.11 10.61 -0.60
CA ALA A 54 -29.03 11.75 -0.54
C ALA A 54 -29.48 12.21 -1.94
N LYS A 55 -28.65 11.96 -2.97
CA LYS A 55 -28.95 12.27 -4.38
C LYS A 55 -29.60 11.12 -5.16
N ASN A 56 -29.96 10.01 -4.50
CA ASN A 56 -30.46 8.77 -5.15
C ASN A 56 -29.49 8.14 -6.18
N LEU A 57 -28.19 8.44 -6.07
CA LEU A 57 -27.13 7.92 -6.94
C LEU A 57 -26.59 6.59 -6.39
N ASN A 58 -27.37 5.52 -6.54
CA ASN A 58 -27.08 4.23 -5.91
C ASN A 58 -25.83 3.54 -6.47
N ARG A 59 -25.53 3.71 -7.76
CA ARG A 59 -24.36 3.10 -8.41
C ARG A 59 -23.07 3.77 -7.94
N GLU A 60 -23.05 5.09 -7.93
CA GLU A 60 -21.95 5.94 -7.48
C GLU A 60 -21.68 5.74 -6.00
N ARG A 61 -22.74 5.59 -5.20
CA ARG A 61 -22.63 5.22 -3.78
C ARG A 61 -21.91 3.88 -3.59
N MET A 62 -22.24 2.88 -4.39
CA MET A 62 -21.57 1.58 -4.33
C MET A 62 -20.09 1.74 -4.66
N TRP A 63 -19.75 2.48 -5.71
CA TRP A 63 -18.36 2.77 -6.07
C TRP A 63 -17.61 3.52 -4.96
N ALA A 64 -18.19 4.58 -4.40
CA ALA A 64 -17.58 5.35 -3.30
C ALA A 64 -17.28 4.46 -2.08
N ARG A 65 -18.22 3.58 -1.73
CA ARG A 65 -18.02 2.62 -0.63
C ARG A 65 -16.94 1.60 -0.95
N THR A 66 -16.94 1.03 -2.16
CA THR A 66 -15.90 0.07 -2.55
C THR A 66 -14.52 0.71 -2.54
N ILE A 67 -14.38 1.91 -3.12
CA ILE A 67 -13.11 2.65 -3.14
C ILE A 67 -12.67 2.98 -1.72
N GLY A 68 -13.56 3.54 -0.89
CA GLY A 68 -13.25 3.86 0.50
C GLY A 68 -12.77 2.64 1.28
N LEU A 69 -13.39 1.48 1.07
CA LEU A 69 -13.00 0.23 1.72
C LEU A 69 -11.62 -0.28 1.24
N ILE A 70 -11.30 -0.12 -0.04
CA ILE A 70 -9.97 -0.40 -0.59
C ILE A 70 -8.91 0.49 0.04
N TYR A 71 -9.19 1.79 0.22
CA TYR A 71 -8.25 2.71 0.89
C TYR A 71 -8.01 2.33 2.36
N ILE A 72 -9.06 1.96 3.09
CA ILE A 72 -8.95 1.54 4.50
C ILE A 72 -8.13 0.24 4.60
N VAL A 73 -8.57 -0.82 3.93
CA VAL A 73 -7.93 -2.14 4.02
C VAL A 73 -6.55 -2.12 3.39
N GLY A 74 -6.43 -1.47 2.23
CA GLY A 74 -5.17 -1.34 1.49
C GLY A 74 -4.14 -0.52 2.23
N GLY A 75 -4.53 0.60 2.86
CA GLY A 75 -3.59 1.41 3.64
C GLY A 75 -3.01 0.65 4.84
N ILE A 76 -3.85 -0.05 5.60
CA ILE A 76 -3.41 -0.88 6.73
C ILE A 76 -2.54 -2.05 6.23
N SER A 77 -2.99 -2.76 5.20
CA SER A 77 -2.29 -3.95 4.68
C SER A 77 -0.93 -3.58 4.09
N LEU A 78 -0.83 -2.45 3.37
CA LEU A 78 0.43 -1.97 2.81
C LEU A 78 1.42 -1.62 3.92
N ARG A 79 0.98 -0.94 4.99
CA ARG A 79 1.84 -0.64 6.14
C ARG A 79 2.38 -1.92 6.77
N LEU A 80 1.52 -2.91 7.01
CA LEU A 80 1.94 -4.20 7.57
C LEU A 80 2.93 -4.92 6.65
N LEU A 81 2.67 -4.93 5.35
CA LEU A 81 3.58 -5.54 4.37
C LEU A 81 4.96 -4.88 4.38
N LEU A 82 5.01 -3.54 4.40
CA LEU A 82 6.28 -2.80 4.45
C LEU A 82 7.06 -3.07 5.75
N ILE A 83 6.38 -3.19 6.90
CA ILE A 83 7.02 -3.59 8.17
C ILE A 83 7.65 -4.98 8.05
N VAL A 84 6.89 -5.94 7.52
CA VAL A 84 7.36 -7.33 7.39
C VAL A 84 8.54 -7.41 6.44
N LEU A 85 8.45 -6.78 5.26
CA LEU A 85 9.54 -6.74 4.29
C LEU A 85 10.78 -6.03 4.85
N SER A 86 10.60 -4.87 5.49
CA SER A 86 11.70 -4.13 6.10
C SER A 86 12.41 -4.95 7.19
N ARG A 87 11.65 -5.69 8.01
CA ARG A 87 12.22 -6.57 9.03
C ARG A 87 12.99 -7.75 8.43
N TYR A 88 12.50 -8.33 7.33
CA TYR A 88 13.19 -9.39 6.62
C TYR A 88 14.56 -8.94 6.06
N PHE A 89 14.65 -7.72 5.52
CA PHE A 89 15.91 -7.17 4.98
C PHE A 89 16.84 -6.50 6.01
N SER A 90 16.44 -6.45 7.28
CA SER A 90 17.25 -5.90 8.38
C SER A 90 17.96 -7.00 9.19
N LEU A 91 17.59 -8.27 8.98
CA LEU A 91 18.31 -9.46 9.44
C LEU A 91 19.42 -9.82 8.44
#